data_AF-A0A816GL76-F1
#
_entry.id   AF-A0A816GL76-F1
#
_cell.length_a   1.000
_cell.length_b   1.000
_cell.length_c   1.000
_cell.angle_alpha   90.00
_cell.angle_beta   90.00
_cell.angle_gamma   90.00
#
_symmetry.space_group_name_H-M   'P 1'
#
loop_
_entity.id
_entity.type
_entity.pdbx_description
1 polymer ?
#
loop_
_entity_poly.entity_id
_entity_poly.type
_entity_poly.pdbx_seq_one_letter_code
_entity_poly.pdbx_strand_id
1 'polypeptide(L)'
;AALVYRHTADLCEKRSSTETVTVQKLRDHADEYEQLAMRLVQCLYLSNPNLTRLALKRENFEFNKLSSLEVAIISHSENFVGHTSVQEVFDNIWSGDTTHKIKGKHFDRMLASTASSFGHATTGIQAKDQKDFFKYIFSIKNKLSRPRVKYQVHFLFYIIFLCLLSYLVLFVKPSLIELNEEMAFSWENGSCVHDNGAFCARPKSFTNSWSILQLIINIWVFMFALEEFRQAKFFKTKDNGIKQTLLLYLDESWNKLDALCVIMYVVSIILESYNTRATLNASRAFLALDVVLWFIRLLILLMIDRAVGPMLLMIQAMVGVICALYRLI
;
A
#
# COMPACT_ATOMS: atom_id res chain seq x y z
N ALA A 1 -12.23 28.80 9.04
CA ALA A 1 -11.55 30.07 8.70
C ALA A 1 -10.25 29.81 7.95
N ALA A 2 -9.23 29.18 8.56
CA ALA A 2 -7.95 28.89 7.91
C ALA A 2 -8.07 28.24 6.51
N LEU A 3 -8.95 27.24 6.36
CA LEU A 3 -9.27 26.63 5.06
C LEU A 3 -9.61 27.65 3.97
N VAL A 4 -10.52 28.58 4.29
CA VAL A 4 -11.03 29.56 3.33
C VAL A 4 -9.91 30.52 2.95
N TYR A 5 -9.16 31.04 3.92
CA TYR A 5 -8.06 31.96 3.66
C TYR A 5 -6.95 31.35 2.79
N ARG A 6 -6.57 30.09 3.04
CA ARG A 6 -5.58 29.38 2.21
C ARG A 6 -6.10 29.13 0.80
N HIS A 7 -7.32 28.64 0.68
CA HIS A 7 -7.92 28.41 -0.63
C HIS A 7 -8.08 29.72 -1.43
N THR A 8 -8.45 30.83 -0.80
CA THR A 8 -8.52 32.13 -1.47
C THR A 8 -7.13 32.62 -1.87
N ALA A 9 -6.11 32.42 -1.04
CA ALA A 9 -4.73 32.75 -1.37
C ALA A 9 -4.25 31.99 -2.62
N ASP A 10 -4.51 30.68 -2.70
CA ASP A 10 -4.12 29.84 -3.85
C ASP A 10 -4.87 30.21 -5.13
N LEU A 11 -6.14 30.60 -5.02
CA LEU A 11 -6.91 31.11 -6.16
C LEU A 11 -6.36 32.45 -6.65
N CYS A 12 -5.98 33.36 -5.75
CA CYS A 12 -5.37 34.63 -6.11
C CYS A 12 -4.02 34.42 -6.81
N GLU A 13 -3.19 33.50 -6.32
CA GLU A 13 -1.89 33.16 -6.91
C GLU A 13 -2.02 32.59 -8.34
N LYS A 14 -3.04 31.78 -8.60
CA LYS A 14 -3.29 31.18 -9.92
C LYS A 14 -3.93 32.14 -10.94
N ARG A 15 -4.75 33.09 -10.50
CA ARG A 15 -5.65 33.87 -11.37
C ARG A 15 -5.08 35.23 -11.77
N SER A 16 -4.10 35.75 -11.05
CA SER A 16 -3.54 37.08 -11.29
C SER A 16 -2.08 37.16 -10.82
N SER A 17 -1.28 37.96 -11.51
CA SER A 17 -0.05 38.57 -10.98
C SER A 17 -0.38 39.61 -9.90
N THR A 18 -1.26 39.24 -8.96
CA THR A 18 -1.65 40.04 -7.81
C THR A 18 -0.47 40.19 -6.87
N GLU A 19 -0.35 41.36 -6.25
CA GLU A 19 0.73 41.70 -5.32
C GLU A 19 0.93 40.58 -4.29
N THR A 20 2.14 40.03 -4.27
CA THR A 20 2.60 38.99 -3.32
C THR A 20 2.24 39.32 -1.88
N VAL A 21 2.18 40.62 -1.55
CA VAL A 21 1.77 41.17 -0.25
C VAL A 21 0.36 40.77 0.16
N THR A 22 -0.60 40.74 -0.77
CA THR A 22 -2.00 40.40 -0.45
C THR A 22 -2.18 38.91 -0.18
N VAL A 23 -1.51 38.06 -0.97
CA VAL A 23 -1.48 36.60 -0.78
C VAL A 23 -0.83 36.26 0.55
N GLN A 24 0.28 36.94 0.88
CA GLN A 24 0.96 36.73 2.16
C GLN A 24 0.06 37.10 3.35
N LYS A 25 -0.62 38.26 3.32
CA LYS A 25 -1.57 38.65 4.37
C LYS A 25 -2.68 37.61 4.59
N LEU A 26 -3.20 37.00 3.51
CA LEU A 26 -4.20 35.94 3.61
C LEU A 26 -3.62 34.68 4.28
N ARG A 27 -2.37 34.30 3.96
CA ARG A 27 -1.67 33.19 4.61
C ARG A 27 -1.42 33.48 6.09
N ASP A 28 -0.99 34.70 6.43
CA ASP A 28 -0.76 35.12 7.81
C ASP A 28 -2.04 35.04 8.65
N HIS A 29 -3.18 35.50 8.12
CA HIS A 29 -4.48 35.34 8.78
C HIS A 29 -4.88 33.87 8.95
N ALA A 30 -4.61 33.02 7.95
CA ALA A 30 -4.88 31.59 8.07
C ALA A 30 -4.10 30.97 9.24
N ASP A 31 -2.83 31.32 9.38
CA ASP A 31 -1.95 30.82 10.44
C ASP A 31 -2.36 31.33 11.82
N GLU A 32 -2.85 32.56 11.94
CA GLU A 32 -3.42 33.10 13.17
C GLU A 32 -4.64 32.26 13.63
N TYR A 33 -5.56 31.94 12.71
CA TYR A 33 -6.70 31.08 13.03
C TYR A 33 -6.28 29.65 13.39
N GLU A 34 -5.23 29.11 12.77
CA GLU A 34 -4.68 27.81 13.14
C GLU A 34 -4.12 27.83 14.58
N GLN A 35 -3.37 28.87 14.94
CA GLN A 35 -2.86 29.05 16.30
C GLN A 35 -3.97 29.17 17.35
N LEU A 36 -5.03 29.92 17.05
CA LEU A 36 -6.20 30.02 17.93
C LEU A 36 -6.87 28.65 18.12
N ALA A 37 -7.02 27.87 17.06
CA ALA A 37 -7.57 26.52 17.13
C ALA A 37 -6.69 25.58 17.97
N MET A 38 -5.36 25.64 17.82
CA MET A 38 -4.42 24.86 18.62
C MET A 38 -4.55 25.18 20.12
N ARG A 39 -4.57 26.47 20.48
CA ARG A 39 -4.74 26.90 21.88
C ARG A 39 -6.07 26.43 22.46
N LEU A 40 -7.17 26.55 21.70
CA LEU A 40 -8.49 26.08 22.12
C LEU A 40 -8.47 24.58 22.41
N VAL A 41 -7.93 23.78 21.49
CA VAL A 41 -7.84 22.33 21.67
C VAL A 41 -6.95 21.97 22.86
N GLN A 42 -5.85 22.68 23.09
CA GLN A 42 -5.02 22.49 24.26
C GLN A 42 -5.78 22.76 25.56
N CYS A 43 -6.52 23.86 25.64
CA CYS A 43 -7.36 24.17 26.81
C CYS A 43 -8.46 23.12 27.05
N LEU A 44 -9.15 22.69 25.99
CA LEU A 44 -10.16 21.64 26.08
C LEU A 44 -9.55 20.31 26.55
N TYR A 45 -8.38 19.96 26.03
CA TYR A 45 -7.68 18.74 26.38
C TYR A 45 -7.24 18.73 27.84
N LEU A 46 -6.72 19.86 28.35
CA LEU A 46 -6.36 20.03 29.76
C LEU A 46 -7.57 19.95 30.68
N SER A 47 -8.74 20.41 30.24
CA SER A 47 -9.99 20.29 31.01
C SER A 47 -10.50 18.85 31.03
N ASN A 48 -10.71 18.25 29.85
CA ASN A 48 -11.29 16.92 29.70
C ASN A 48 -10.78 16.23 28.42
N PRO A 49 -9.81 15.30 28.52
CA PRO A 49 -9.21 14.67 27.35
C PRO A 49 -10.21 13.76 26.60
N ASN A 50 -11.09 13.06 27.34
CA ASN A 50 -12.08 12.16 26.75
C ASN A 50 -13.15 12.92 25.93
N LEU A 51 -13.65 14.04 26.46
CA LEU A 51 -14.63 14.87 25.76
C LEU A 51 -14.01 15.53 24.53
N THR A 52 -12.78 16.05 24.66
CA THR A 52 -12.04 16.64 23.55
C THR A 52 -11.87 15.64 22.41
N ARG A 53 -11.55 14.38 22.73
CA ARG A 53 -11.44 13.31 21.73
C ARG A 53 -12.74 13.05 20.99
N LEU A 54 -13.88 13.06 21.68
CA LEU A 54 -15.19 12.89 21.06
C LEU A 54 -15.56 14.10 20.21
N ALA A 55 -15.29 15.32 20.70
CA ALA A 55 -15.54 16.55 19.98
C ALA A 55 -14.73 16.62 18.67
N LEU A 56 -13.46 16.18 18.69
CA LEU A 56 -12.62 16.20 17.50
C LEU A 56 -13.10 15.24 16.40
N LYS A 57 -13.59 14.06 16.80
CA LYS A 57 -14.12 13.02 15.89
C LYS A 57 -15.54 13.28 15.40
N ARG A 58 -16.29 14.17 16.07
CA ARG A 58 -17.70 14.40 15.79
C ARG A 58 -17.89 15.06 14.42
N GLU A 59 -18.84 14.54 13.66
CA GLU A 59 -19.33 15.16 12.43
C GLU A 59 -20.18 16.39 12.76
N ASN A 60 -19.90 17.50 12.08
CA ASN A 60 -20.68 18.73 12.23
C ASN A 60 -21.62 18.92 11.05
N PHE A 61 -22.93 18.92 11.31
CA PHE A 61 -23.95 19.08 10.25
C PHE A 61 -23.84 20.43 9.53
N GLU A 62 -23.45 21.49 10.24
CA GLU A 62 -23.25 22.82 9.66
C GLU A 62 -22.07 22.89 8.68
N PHE A 63 -21.09 21.99 8.82
CA PHE A 63 -19.90 21.90 7.98
C PHE A 63 -19.95 20.67 7.06
N ASN A 64 -21.11 20.42 6.43
CA ASN A 64 -21.28 19.32 5.47
C ASN A 64 -20.92 17.93 6.05
N LYS A 65 -21.22 17.72 7.34
CA LYS A 65 -20.86 16.50 8.10
C LYS A 65 -19.36 16.24 8.22
N LEU A 66 -18.52 17.23 7.93
CA LEU A 66 -17.08 17.10 8.14
C LEU A 66 -16.76 17.15 9.63
N SER A 67 -15.87 16.26 10.05
CA SER A 67 -15.23 16.32 11.36
C SER A 67 -14.17 17.42 11.43
N SER A 68 -13.86 17.88 12.64
CA SER A 68 -12.82 18.90 12.81
C SER A 68 -11.44 18.44 12.31
N LEU A 69 -11.15 17.13 12.40
CA LEU A 69 -9.93 16.52 11.88
C LEU A 69 -9.89 16.52 10.35
N GLU A 70 -11.01 16.21 9.69
CA GLU A 70 -11.10 16.27 8.23
C GLU A 70 -10.91 17.70 7.71
N VAL A 71 -11.51 18.70 8.38
CA VAL A 71 -11.30 20.11 8.03
C VAL A 71 -9.83 20.52 8.19
N ALA A 72 -9.14 20.04 9.24
CA ALA A 72 -7.73 20.30 9.43
C ALA A 72 -6.84 19.71 8.31
N ILE A 73 -7.18 18.51 7.84
CA ILE A 73 -6.46 17.84 6.73
C ILE A 73 -6.72 18.57 5.41
N ILE A 74 -7.97 18.90 5.09
CA ILE A 74 -8.34 19.62 3.86
C ILE A 74 -7.71 21.02 3.82
N SER A 75 -7.51 21.65 4.99
CA SER A 75 -6.89 22.97 5.10
C SER A 75 -5.37 22.96 5.14
N HIS A 76 -4.71 21.80 5.04
CA HIS A 76 -3.27 21.66 5.17
C HIS A 76 -2.70 22.30 6.47
N SER A 77 -3.41 22.14 7.58
CA SER A 77 -3.02 22.68 8.89
C SER A 77 -2.04 21.74 9.62
N GLU A 78 -0.79 21.70 9.16
CA GLU A 78 0.23 20.76 9.65
C GLU A 78 0.57 20.96 11.13
N ASN A 79 0.61 22.20 11.62
CA ASN A 79 0.94 22.49 13.02
C ASN A 79 -0.18 22.01 13.96
N PHE A 80 -1.43 22.21 13.57
CA PHE A 80 -2.59 21.72 14.30
C PHE A 80 -2.64 20.20 14.34
N VAL A 81 -2.41 19.54 13.20
CA VAL A 81 -2.36 18.07 13.12
C VAL A 81 -1.20 17.51 13.94
N GLY A 82 -0.04 18.16 13.92
CA GLY A 82 1.15 17.78 14.69
C GLY A 82 1.04 18.00 16.20
N HIS A 83 0.03 18.73 16.66
CA HIS A 83 -0.15 19.02 18.08
C HIS A 83 -0.35 17.74 18.91
N THR A 84 0.32 17.64 20.07
CA THR A 84 0.37 16.44 20.92
C THR A 84 -1.01 15.87 21.28
N SER A 85 -1.99 16.74 21.58
CA SER A 85 -3.35 16.27 21.92
C SER A 85 -4.07 15.64 20.74
N VAL A 86 -3.83 16.13 19.52
CA VAL A 86 -4.43 15.60 18.29
C VAL A 86 -3.73 14.29 17.89
N GLN A 87 -2.41 14.22 18.02
CA GLN A 87 -1.62 13.00 17.81
C GLN A 87 -2.07 11.85 18.74
N GLU A 88 -2.40 12.13 19.99
CA GLU A 88 -2.94 11.12 20.90
C GLU A 88 -4.34 10.62 20.46
N VAL A 89 -5.15 11.46 19.83
CA VAL A 89 -6.42 11.03 19.22
C VAL A 89 -6.17 10.07 18.05
N PHE A 90 -5.22 10.38 17.17
CA PHE A 90 -4.84 9.50 16.06
C PHE A 90 -4.28 8.16 16.56
N ASP A 91 -3.43 8.16 17.57
CA ASP A 91 -2.90 6.93 18.19
C ASP A 91 -3.99 6.03 18.76
N ASN A 92 -5.02 6.62 19.34
CA ASN A 92 -6.18 5.91 19.85
C ASN A 92 -7.06 5.35 18.72
N ILE A 93 -7.27 6.11 17.64
CA ILE A 93 -7.96 5.62 16.43
C ILE A 93 -7.18 4.43 15.85
N TRP A 94 -5.86 4.56 15.72
CA TRP A 94 -4.98 3.54 15.17
C TRP A 94 -4.96 2.25 15.98
N SER A 95 -4.90 2.37 17.31
CA SER A 95 -4.86 1.22 18.22
C SER A 95 -6.21 0.50 18.34
N GLY A 96 -7.31 1.17 17.93
CA GLY A 96 -8.69 0.72 18.11
C GLY A 96 -9.08 0.80 19.59
N ASP A 97 -9.94 1.77 19.93
CA ASP A 97 -10.39 2.15 21.29
C ASP A 97 -10.05 1.10 22.38
N THR A 98 -8.83 1.19 22.90
CA THR A 98 -8.34 0.34 23.97
C THR A 98 -8.05 1.27 25.14
N THR A 99 -8.81 1.11 26.21
CA THR A 99 -8.83 1.97 27.40
C THR A 99 -7.53 1.98 28.21
N HIS A 100 -6.51 1.22 27.81
CA HIS A 100 -5.23 1.16 28.53
C HIS A 100 -4.05 1.39 27.58
N LYS A 101 -3.21 2.39 27.93
CA LYS A 101 -1.88 2.62 27.34
C LYS A 101 -0.97 1.43 27.71
N ILE A 102 -0.75 0.51 26.79
CA ILE A 102 0.14 -0.62 27.02
C ILE A 102 1.53 -0.32 26.43
N LYS A 103 2.50 -0.08 27.32
CA LYS A 103 3.88 0.30 26.98
C LYS A 103 4.65 -0.84 26.28
N GLY A 104 5.31 -0.49 25.17
CA GLY A 104 6.66 -0.90 24.76
C GLY A 104 6.97 -2.38 24.47
N LYS A 105 6.67 -3.32 25.37
CA LYS A 105 7.08 -4.75 25.27
C LYS A 105 6.13 -5.61 24.42
N HIS A 106 5.35 -4.97 23.54
CA HIS A 106 4.23 -5.61 22.83
C HIS A 106 4.51 -5.99 21.38
N PHE A 107 5.54 -5.50 20.71
CA PHE A 107 5.81 -5.95 19.33
C PHE A 107 6.09 -7.46 19.29
N ASP A 108 7.02 -7.92 20.14
CA ASP A 108 7.38 -9.34 20.26
C ASP A 108 6.23 -10.18 20.79
N ARG A 109 5.45 -9.67 21.75
CA ARG A 109 4.32 -10.39 22.34
C ARG A 109 3.08 -10.41 21.43
N MET A 110 2.93 -9.42 20.56
CA MET A 110 1.83 -9.30 19.59
C MET A 110 2.12 -10.11 18.32
N LEU A 111 3.36 -10.09 17.81
CA LEU A 111 3.84 -11.04 16.80
C LEU A 111 3.80 -12.47 17.32
N ALA A 112 4.25 -12.72 18.55
CA ALA A 112 4.10 -14.03 19.19
C ALA A 112 2.61 -14.39 19.39
N SER A 113 1.72 -13.42 19.59
CA SER A 113 0.27 -13.65 19.69
C SER A 113 -0.40 -13.92 18.34
N THR A 114 -0.01 -13.25 17.26
CA THR A 114 -0.50 -13.54 15.90
C THR A 114 0.09 -14.86 15.38
N ALA A 115 1.35 -15.13 15.67
CA ALA A 115 2.00 -16.42 15.39
C ALA A 115 1.42 -17.56 16.23
N SER A 116 1.13 -17.35 17.52
CA SER A 116 0.49 -18.38 18.36
C SER A 116 -0.97 -18.64 17.97
N SER A 117 -1.69 -17.63 17.49
CA SER A 117 -3.05 -17.82 16.95
C SER A 117 -3.05 -18.66 15.67
N PHE A 118 -1.94 -18.67 14.92
CA PHE A 118 -1.76 -19.52 13.73
C PHE A 118 -1.18 -20.90 14.08
N GLY A 119 -0.27 -20.98 15.07
CA GLY A 119 0.34 -22.23 15.53
C GLY A 119 -0.63 -23.19 16.22
N HIS A 120 -1.67 -22.69 16.89
CA HIS A 120 -2.73 -23.55 17.42
C HIS A 120 -3.65 -24.17 16.35
N ALA A 121 -3.52 -23.78 15.07
CA ALA A 121 -4.25 -24.42 13.96
C ALA A 121 -3.62 -25.75 13.53
N THR A 122 -2.33 -25.99 13.84
CA THR A 122 -1.61 -27.20 13.37
C THR A 122 -1.42 -28.27 14.45
N THR A 123 -1.66 -27.95 15.73
CA THR A 123 -1.59 -28.94 16.81
C THR A 123 -2.92 -29.05 17.55
N GLY A 124 -3.72 -30.04 17.16
CA GLY A 124 -4.78 -30.60 18.01
C GLY A 124 -6.12 -29.87 17.99
N ILE A 125 -6.78 -29.79 16.84
CA ILE A 125 -8.25 -29.64 16.83
C ILE A 125 -8.85 -31.04 16.93
N GLN A 126 -8.93 -31.57 18.15
CA GLN A 126 -9.91 -32.58 18.46
C GLN A 126 -11.24 -31.84 18.59
N ALA A 127 -12.02 -31.86 17.51
CA ALA A 127 -13.25 -31.09 17.36
C ALA A 127 -14.20 -31.34 18.55
N LYS A 128 -14.34 -30.33 19.41
CA LYS A 128 -15.41 -30.25 20.39
C LYS A 128 -16.07 -28.89 20.22
N ASP A 129 -17.33 -28.93 19.80
CA ASP A 129 -18.28 -27.85 19.54
C ASP A 129 -18.00 -26.81 18.43
N GLN A 130 -18.84 -26.86 17.39
CA GLN A 130 -18.94 -25.87 16.29
C GLN A 130 -19.16 -24.43 16.81
N LYS A 131 -19.81 -24.27 17.96
CA LYS A 131 -20.05 -22.97 18.61
C LYS A 131 -18.77 -22.33 19.14
N ASP A 132 -17.82 -23.13 19.63
CA ASP A 132 -16.54 -22.64 20.12
C ASP A 132 -15.64 -22.20 18.97
N PHE A 133 -15.71 -22.88 17.82
CA PHE A 133 -15.06 -22.45 16.58
C PHE A 133 -15.60 -21.10 16.08
N PHE A 134 -16.92 -20.91 16.03
CA PHE A 134 -17.50 -19.62 15.63
C PHE A 134 -17.18 -18.51 16.63
N LYS A 135 -17.17 -18.80 17.94
CA LYS A 135 -16.77 -17.86 18.98
C LYS A 135 -15.30 -17.48 18.85
N TYR A 136 -14.44 -18.43 18.51
CA TYR A 136 -13.02 -18.21 18.21
C TYR A 136 -12.82 -17.35 16.95
N ILE A 137 -13.50 -17.68 15.84
CA ILE A 137 -13.47 -16.87 14.60
C ILE A 137 -13.98 -15.45 14.87
N PHE A 138 -15.05 -15.29 15.65
CA PHE A 138 -15.59 -13.99 16.01
C PHE A 138 -14.60 -13.18 16.87
N SER A 139 -13.92 -13.84 17.82
CA SER A 139 -12.85 -13.24 18.62
C SER A 139 -11.68 -12.75 17.76
N ILE A 140 -11.23 -13.58 16.81
CA ILE A 140 -10.20 -13.21 15.83
C ILE A 140 -10.69 -12.04 14.97
N LYS A 141 -11.91 -12.09 14.43
CA LYS A 141 -12.48 -11.03 13.58
C LYS A 141 -12.54 -9.68 14.31
N ASN A 142 -12.93 -9.68 15.59
CA ASN A 142 -12.95 -8.46 16.40
C ASN A 142 -11.54 -7.92 16.67
N LYS A 143 -10.57 -8.80 16.88
CA LYS A 143 -9.17 -8.41 17.06
C LYS A 143 -8.54 -7.90 15.76
N LEU A 144 -8.83 -8.56 14.63
CA LEU A 144 -8.40 -8.21 13.28
C LEU A 144 -9.11 -6.97 12.72
N SER A 145 -10.21 -6.53 13.32
CA SER A 145 -10.91 -5.31 12.91
C SER A 145 -10.13 -4.03 13.24
N ARG A 146 -9.16 -4.11 14.16
CA ARG A 146 -8.32 -2.98 14.59
C ARG A 146 -7.33 -2.57 13.49
N PRO A 147 -7.22 -1.27 13.14
CA PRO A 147 -6.37 -0.79 12.04
C PRO A 147 -4.91 -1.25 12.17
N ARG A 148 -4.31 -1.11 13.35
CA ARG A 148 -2.94 -1.55 13.62
C ARG A 148 -2.69 -3.03 13.37
N VAL A 149 -3.63 -3.89 13.78
CA VAL A 149 -3.50 -5.35 13.59
C VAL A 149 -3.62 -5.70 12.10
N LYS A 150 -4.57 -5.08 11.38
CA LYS A 150 -4.71 -5.25 9.93
C LYS A 150 -3.40 -4.91 9.25
N TYR A 151 -2.86 -3.73 9.53
CA TYR A 151 -1.60 -3.28 8.95
C TYR A 151 -0.47 -4.27 9.17
N GLN A 152 -0.27 -4.75 10.41
CA GLN A 152 0.80 -5.72 10.70
C GLN A 152 0.65 -7.04 9.96
N VAL A 153 -0.58 -7.55 9.84
CA VAL A 153 -0.87 -8.77 9.09
C VAL A 153 -0.63 -8.54 7.60
N HIS A 154 -1.12 -7.44 7.04
CA HIS A 154 -0.85 -7.05 5.65
C HIS A 154 0.65 -6.91 5.37
N PHE A 155 1.40 -6.27 6.27
CA PHE A 155 2.85 -6.11 6.15
C PHE A 155 3.57 -7.46 6.14
N LEU A 156 3.23 -8.36 7.06
CA LEU A 156 3.85 -9.68 7.14
C LEU A 156 3.54 -10.51 5.88
N PHE A 157 2.29 -10.52 5.43
CA PHE A 157 1.92 -11.18 4.17
C PHE A 157 2.64 -10.57 2.96
N TYR A 158 2.85 -9.26 2.95
CA TYR A 158 3.59 -8.56 1.89
C TYR A 158 5.08 -8.94 1.86
N ILE A 159 5.73 -9.10 3.03
CA ILE A 159 7.10 -9.63 3.11
C ILE A 159 7.16 -11.06 2.56
N ILE A 160 6.21 -11.92 2.94
CA ILE A 160 6.13 -13.29 2.41
C ILE A 160 5.98 -13.29 0.89
N PHE A 161 5.10 -12.44 0.36
CA PHE A 161 4.92 -12.27 -1.07
C PHE A 161 6.22 -11.85 -1.77
N LEU A 162 6.94 -10.85 -1.24
CA LEU A 162 8.23 -10.42 -1.79
C LEU A 162 9.28 -11.54 -1.78
N CYS A 163 9.35 -12.33 -0.71
CA CYS A 163 10.24 -13.47 -0.64
C CYS A 163 9.89 -14.54 -1.69
N LEU A 164 8.59 -14.87 -1.83
CA LEU A 164 8.12 -15.83 -2.84
C LEU A 164 8.38 -15.33 -4.27
N LEU A 165 8.11 -14.05 -4.54
CA LEU A 165 8.36 -13.41 -5.83
C LEU A 165 9.86 -13.37 -6.17
N SER A 166 10.70 -13.02 -5.19
CA SER A 166 12.16 -13.04 -5.36
C SER A 166 12.69 -14.45 -5.62
N TYR A 167 12.16 -15.44 -4.90
CA TYR A 167 12.51 -16.85 -5.12
C TYR A 167 12.09 -17.35 -6.51
N LEU A 168 10.88 -16.98 -6.97
CA LEU A 168 10.41 -17.30 -8.32
C LEU A 168 11.36 -16.76 -9.40
N VAL A 169 11.74 -15.48 -9.30
CA VAL A 169 12.57 -14.80 -10.31
C VAL A 169 14.01 -15.33 -10.30
N LEU A 170 14.58 -15.60 -9.13
CA LEU A 170 15.98 -16.01 -9.00
C LEU A 170 16.24 -17.50 -9.24
N PHE A 171 15.32 -18.38 -8.85
CA PHE A 171 15.59 -19.83 -8.86
C PHE A 171 14.68 -20.60 -9.83
N VAL A 172 13.38 -20.29 -9.86
CA VAL A 172 12.42 -21.07 -10.65
C VAL A 172 12.46 -20.69 -12.13
N LYS A 173 12.45 -19.39 -12.47
CA LYS A 173 12.46 -18.96 -13.87
C LYS A 173 13.75 -19.34 -14.62
N PRO A 174 14.97 -19.19 -14.07
CA PRO A 174 16.19 -19.54 -14.79
C PRO A 174 16.29 -21.04 -15.07
N SER A 175 15.96 -21.88 -14.09
CA SER A 175 15.96 -23.34 -14.25
C SER A 175 14.96 -23.82 -15.30
N LEU A 176 13.80 -23.16 -15.43
CA LEU A 176 12.84 -23.45 -16.51
C LEU A 176 13.37 -23.07 -17.90
N ILE A 177 14.15 -21.98 -18.01
CA ILE A 177 14.74 -21.55 -19.29
C ILE A 177 15.85 -22.53 -19.71
N GLU A 178 16.75 -22.88 -18.79
CA GLU A 178 17.83 -23.86 -19.04
C GLU A 178 17.27 -25.22 -19.47
N LEU A 179 16.24 -25.72 -18.78
CA LEU A 179 15.58 -26.99 -19.16
C LEU A 179 14.96 -26.93 -20.57
N ASN A 180 14.35 -25.80 -20.93
CA ASN A 180 13.80 -25.60 -22.28
C ASN A 180 14.90 -25.51 -23.34
N GLU A 181 16.05 -24.93 -23.02
CA GLU A 181 17.20 -24.87 -23.92
C GLU A 181 17.81 -26.26 -24.16
N GLU A 182 18.00 -27.05 -23.10
CA GLU A 182 18.50 -28.43 -23.20
C GLU A 182 17.56 -29.31 -24.06
N MET A 183 16.25 -29.22 -23.83
CA MET A 183 15.27 -29.96 -24.64
C MET A 183 15.23 -29.49 -26.10
N ALA A 184 15.32 -28.19 -26.35
CA ALA A 184 15.34 -27.65 -27.71
C ALA A 184 16.62 -28.06 -28.46
N PHE A 185 17.78 -28.00 -27.81
CA PHE A 185 19.06 -28.42 -28.36
C PHE A 185 19.10 -29.92 -28.64
N SER A 186 18.60 -30.75 -27.72
CA SER A 186 18.49 -32.21 -27.91
C SER A 186 17.59 -32.57 -29.09
N TRP A 187 16.52 -31.80 -29.33
CA TRP A 187 15.62 -31.99 -30.47
C TRP A 187 16.26 -31.57 -31.80
N GLU A 188 16.98 -30.45 -31.82
CA GLU A 188 17.64 -29.89 -33.02
C GLU A 188 18.82 -30.77 -33.49
N ASN A 189 19.50 -31.45 -32.56
CA ASN A 189 20.64 -32.34 -32.83
C ASN A 189 20.26 -33.81 -33.09
N GLY A 190 18.97 -34.16 -33.19
CA GLY A 190 18.55 -35.47 -33.69
C GLY A 190 18.74 -36.65 -32.74
N SER A 191 18.94 -36.42 -31.43
CA SER A 191 19.05 -37.49 -30.41
C SER A 191 17.77 -38.33 -30.23
N CYS A 192 16.70 -37.99 -30.95
CA CYS A 192 15.38 -38.60 -30.90
C CYS A 192 14.90 -38.91 -32.34
N VAL A 193 15.67 -39.75 -33.03
CA VAL A 193 15.23 -40.45 -34.25
C VAL A 193 14.81 -41.85 -33.82
N HIS A 194 13.56 -42.22 -34.04
CA HIS A 194 13.14 -43.61 -33.89
C HIS A 194 13.91 -44.48 -34.90
N ASP A 195 14.18 -45.75 -34.56
CA ASP A 195 14.86 -46.73 -35.44
C ASP A 195 14.26 -46.82 -36.86
N ASN A 196 13.02 -46.35 -37.02
CA ASN A 196 12.24 -46.32 -38.26
C ASN A 196 12.53 -45.08 -39.14
N GLY A 197 13.47 -44.21 -38.76
CA GLY A 197 13.76 -42.95 -39.46
C GLY A 197 12.72 -41.84 -39.26
N ALA A 198 11.72 -42.05 -38.40
CA ALA A 198 10.75 -41.04 -38.04
C ALA A 198 11.32 -40.08 -37.00
N PHE A 199 11.30 -38.77 -37.29
CA PHE A 199 11.60 -37.73 -36.31
C PHE A 199 10.57 -37.78 -35.18
N CYS A 200 11.02 -37.81 -33.92
CA CYS A 200 10.12 -37.58 -32.80
C CYS A 200 9.42 -36.23 -32.98
N ALA A 201 8.09 -36.20 -32.85
CA ALA A 201 7.33 -34.95 -32.85
C ALA A 201 8.00 -33.97 -31.89
N ARG A 202 8.19 -32.69 -32.29
CA ARG A 202 8.71 -31.64 -31.42
C ARG A 202 8.00 -31.79 -30.07
N PRO A 203 8.72 -32.02 -28.95
CA PRO A 203 8.06 -32.08 -27.67
C PRO A 203 7.25 -30.80 -27.58
N LYS A 204 5.93 -30.91 -27.39
CA LYS A 204 5.14 -29.76 -26.96
C LYS A 204 5.92 -29.25 -25.77
N SER A 205 6.53 -28.08 -25.94
CA SER A 205 7.40 -27.46 -24.97
C SER A 205 6.76 -27.61 -23.60
N PHE A 206 7.54 -27.96 -22.59
CA PHE A 206 7.11 -28.19 -21.21
C PHE A 206 6.66 -26.89 -20.53
N THR A 207 5.86 -26.08 -21.22
CA THR A 207 5.69 -24.64 -21.01
C THR A 207 4.27 -24.26 -20.65
N ASN A 208 3.33 -25.21 -20.65
CA ASN A 208 1.96 -24.97 -20.16
C ASN A 208 1.74 -25.40 -18.71
N SER A 209 2.74 -26.00 -18.07
CA SER A 209 2.66 -26.37 -16.65
C SER A 209 3.19 -25.22 -15.81
N TRP A 210 2.31 -24.28 -15.48
CA TRP A 210 2.58 -23.26 -14.48
C TRP A 210 3.06 -23.94 -13.20
N SER A 211 4.25 -23.57 -12.71
CA SER A 211 4.71 -24.00 -11.39
C SER A 211 3.66 -23.60 -10.34
N ILE A 212 3.44 -24.45 -9.33
CA ILE A 212 2.50 -24.16 -8.23
C ILE A 212 2.82 -22.79 -7.61
N LEU A 213 4.10 -22.46 -7.48
CA LEU A 213 4.55 -21.15 -6.99
C LEU A 213 4.07 -20.00 -7.87
N GLN A 214 4.20 -20.14 -9.20
CA GLN A 214 3.73 -19.13 -10.15
C GLN A 214 2.22 -18.95 -10.07
N LEU A 215 1.46 -20.03 -9.89
CA LEU A 215 0.00 -19.95 -9.68
C LEU A 215 -0.35 -19.17 -8.40
N ILE A 216 0.36 -19.43 -7.29
CA ILE A 216 0.16 -18.70 -6.03
C ILE A 216 0.41 -17.20 -6.24
N ILE A 217 1.52 -16.83 -6.91
CA ILE A 217 1.86 -15.43 -7.17
C ILE A 217 0.83 -14.79 -8.13
N ASN A 218 0.40 -15.50 -9.18
CA ASN A 218 -0.64 -15.02 -10.10
C ASN A 218 -1.93 -14.68 -9.34
N ILE A 219 -2.39 -15.57 -8.45
CA ILE A 219 -3.56 -15.35 -7.61
C ILE A 219 -3.33 -14.15 -6.70
N TRP A 220 -2.14 -14.02 -6.12
CA TRP A 220 -1.81 -12.91 -5.23
C TRP A 220 -1.86 -11.56 -5.93
N VAL A 221 -1.19 -11.42 -7.08
CA VAL A 221 -1.19 -10.18 -7.87
C VAL A 221 -2.61 -9.86 -8.37
N PHE A 222 -3.40 -10.88 -8.72
CA PHE A 222 -4.80 -10.69 -9.07
C PHE A 222 -5.63 -10.16 -7.89
N MET A 223 -5.48 -10.74 -6.69
CA MET A 223 -6.15 -10.25 -5.48
C MET A 223 -5.72 -8.83 -5.13
N PHE A 224 -4.45 -8.52 -5.35
CA PHE A 224 -3.92 -7.17 -5.18
C PHE A 224 -4.59 -6.17 -6.15
N ALA A 225 -4.69 -6.51 -7.44
CA ALA A 225 -5.35 -5.68 -8.44
C ALA A 225 -6.85 -5.47 -8.13
N LEU A 226 -7.53 -6.48 -7.60
CA LEU A 226 -8.92 -6.35 -7.14
C LEU A 226 -9.07 -5.40 -5.96
N GLU A 227 -8.11 -5.40 -5.03
CA GLU A 227 -8.12 -4.49 -3.89
C GLU A 227 -7.93 -3.04 -4.32
N GLU A 228 -7.02 -2.75 -5.25
CA GLU A 228 -6.87 -1.40 -5.83
C GLU A 228 -8.13 -0.98 -6.59
N PHE A 229 -8.75 -1.90 -7.34
CA PHE A 229 -10.02 -1.62 -7.99
C PHE A 229 -11.17 -1.34 -7.00
N ARG A 230 -11.18 -2.02 -5.84
CA ARG A 230 -12.14 -1.76 -4.75
C ARG A 230 -11.93 -0.37 -4.16
N GLN A 231 -10.68 0.05 -3.96
CA GLN A 231 -10.34 1.38 -3.45
C GLN A 231 -10.75 2.48 -4.44
N ALA A 232 -10.44 2.31 -5.72
CA ALA A 232 -10.84 3.25 -6.78
C ALA A 232 -12.37 3.44 -6.85
N LYS A 233 -13.15 2.36 -6.62
CA LYS A 233 -14.62 2.44 -6.53
C LYS A 233 -15.12 3.16 -5.29
N PHE A 234 -14.45 2.99 -4.15
CA PHE A 234 -14.85 3.63 -2.89
C PHE A 234 -14.62 5.15 -2.92
N PHE A 235 -13.63 5.62 -3.69
CA PHE A 235 -13.35 7.04 -3.92
C PHE A 235 -14.44 7.77 -4.75
N LYS A 236 -15.52 7.09 -5.14
CA LYS A 236 -16.59 7.68 -5.95
C LYS A 236 -17.26 8.85 -5.23
N THR A 237 -16.90 10.06 -5.65
CA THR A 237 -17.61 11.29 -5.31
C THR A 237 -19.02 11.26 -5.90
N LYS A 238 -19.98 11.82 -5.16
CA LYS A 238 -21.43 11.61 -5.35
C LYS A 238 -21.97 11.94 -6.75
N ASP A 239 -21.26 12.74 -7.57
CA ASP A 239 -21.80 13.29 -8.82
C ASP A 239 -20.94 13.06 -10.10
N ASN A 240 -19.87 12.24 -10.05
CA ASN A 240 -18.98 12.06 -11.22
C ASN A 240 -19.08 10.67 -11.88
N GLY A 241 -18.96 10.64 -13.22
CA GLY A 241 -18.90 9.40 -14.00
C GLY A 241 -17.64 8.58 -13.71
N ILE A 242 -17.71 7.25 -13.91
CA ILE A 242 -16.64 6.28 -13.54
C ILE A 242 -15.25 6.68 -14.09
N LYS A 243 -15.20 7.24 -15.30
CA LYS A 243 -13.94 7.69 -15.94
C LYS A 243 -13.28 8.85 -15.19
N GLN A 244 -14.07 9.82 -14.73
CA GLN A 244 -13.55 11.00 -14.03
C GLN A 244 -13.10 10.64 -12.62
N THR A 245 -13.81 9.73 -11.95
CA THR A 245 -13.34 9.14 -10.68
C THR A 245 -12.03 8.40 -10.84
N LEU A 246 -11.88 7.60 -11.91
CA LEU A 246 -10.64 6.87 -12.16
C LEU A 246 -9.47 7.81 -12.49
N LEU A 247 -9.70 8.87 -13.27
CA LEU A 247 -8.68 9.88 -13.56
C LEU A 247 -8.23 10.63 -12.31
N LEU A 248 -9.15 10.96 -11.41
CA LEU A 248 -8.83 11.56 -10.11
C LEU A 248 -8.03 10.60 -9.23
N TYR A 249 -8.41 9.32 -9.19
CA TYR A 249 -7.67 8.29 -8.44
C TYR A 249 -6.26 8.07 -8.99
N LEU A 250 -6.12 8.02 -10.32
CA LEU A 250 -4.84 7.88 -11.00
C LEU A 250 -4.00 9.15 -11.01
N ASP A 251 -4.47 10.29 -10.51
CA ASP A 251 -3.65 11.50 -10.46
C ASP A 251 -2.63 11.44 -9.31
N GLU A 252 -2.96 10.73 -8.24
CA GLU A 252 -2.07 10.50 -7.11
C GLU A 252 -0.87 9.64 -7.52
N SER A 253 0.35 10.15 -7.27
CA SER A 253 1.62 9.52 -7.67
C SER A 253 1.78 8.09 -7.15
N TRP A 254 1.23 7.82 -5.97
CA TRP A 254 1.30 6.50 -5.33
C TRP A 254 0.42 5.47 -6.04
N ASN A 255 -0.79 5.87 -6.42
CA ASN A 255 -1.71 5.01 -7.17
C ASN A 255 -1.17 4.72 -8.58
N LYS A 256 -0.44 5.66 -9.19
CA LYS A 256 0.28 5.43 -10.46
C LYS A 256 1.35 4.33 -10.31
N LEU A 257 2.11 4.34 -9.21
CA LEU A 257 3.12 3.31 -8.95
C LEU A 257 2.48 1.93 -8.79
N ASP A 258 1.39 1.82 -8.02
CA ASP A 258 0.70 0.55 -7.80
C ASP A 258 0.08 0.00 -9.10
N ALA A 259 -0.46 0.87 -9.96
CA ALA A 259 -0.91 0.50 -11.30
C ALA A 259 0.25 0.01 -12.19
N LEU A 260 1.42 0.68 -12.12
CA LEU A 260 2.60 0.30 -12.88
C LEU A 260 3.10 -1.11 -12.50
N CYS A 261 3.12 -1.47 -11.21
CA CYS A 261 3.45 -2.83 -10.74
C CYS A 261 2.54 -3.88 -11.38
N VAL A 262 1.22 -3.66 -11.34
CA VAL A 262 0.26 -4.63 -11.92
C VAL A 262 0.43 -4.74 -13.44
N ILE A 263 0.62 -3.61 -14.14
CA ILE A 263 0.78 -3.60 -15.60
C ILE A 263 2.07 -4.32 -16.02
N MET A 264 3.19 -4.03 -15.38
CA MET A 264 4.48 -4.67 -15.66
C MET A 264 4.44 -6.18 -15.42
N TYR A 265 3.77 -6.62 -14.35
CA TYR A 265 3.53 -8.03 -14.09
C TYR A 265 2.69 -8.69 -15.20
N VAL A 266 1.58 -8.08 -15.60
CA VAL A 266 0.72 -8.61 -16.67
C VAL A 266 1.46 -8.70 -18.01
N VAL A 267 2.24 -7.69 -18.36
CA VAL A 267 3.10 -7.71 -19.57
C VAL A 267 4.06 -8.89 -19.53
N SER A 268 4.64 -9.18 -18.37
CA SER A 268 5.55 -10.32 -18.19
C SER A 268 4.87 -11.67 -18.48
N ILE A 269 3.65 -11.86 -17.97
CA ILE A 269 2.84 -13.08 -18.20
C ILE A 269 2.43 -13.21 -19.68
N ILE A 270 2.10 -12.09 -20.33
CA ILE A 270 1.77 -12.07 -21.75
C ILE A 270 2.99 -12.46 -22.59
N LEU A 271 4.17 -11.89 -22.30
CA LEU A 271 5.43 -12.22 -22.99
C LEU A 271 5.82 -13.70 -22.82
N GLU A 272 5.54 -14.27 -21.65
CA GLU A 272 5.74 -15.69 -21.37
C GLU A 272 4.84 -16.59 -22.22
N SER A 273 3.63 -16.13 -22.56
CA SER A 273 2.65 -16.89 -23.34
C SER A 273 3.10 -17.14 -24.80
N TYR A 274 3.97 -16.30 -25.35
CA TYR A 274 4.50 -16.45 -26.72
C TYR A 274 5.64 -17.49 -26.82
N ASN A 275 6.17 -17.94 -25.69
CA ASN A 275 7.03 -19.11 -25.57
C ASN A 275 8.20 -19.18 -26.59
N THR A 276 8.80 -18.03 -26.88
CA THR A 276 9.97 -17.89 -27.75
C THR A 276 11.18 -17.52 -26.89
N ARG A 277 12.40 -17.97 -27.24
CA ARG A 277 13.61 -17.67 -26.44
C ARG A 277 13.78 -16.18 -26.14
N ALA A 278 13.58 -15.33 -27.16
CA ALA A 278 13.64 -13.87 -26.99
C ALA A 278 12.56 -13.33 -26.04
N THR A 279 11.32 -13.85 -26.12
CA THR A 279 10.20 -13.37 -25.29
C THR A 279 10.28 -13.87 -23.85
N LEU A 280 10.87 -15.05 -23.61
CA LEU A 280 11.14 -15.57 -22.26
C LEU A 280 12.26 -14.79 -21.56
N ASN A 281 13.31 -14.41 -22.29
CA ASN A 281 14.35 -13.53 -21.76
C ASN A 281 13.80 -12.13 -21.47
N ALA A 282 12.95 -11.60 -22.35
CA ALA A 282 12.25 -10.35 -22.13
C ALA A 282 11.32 -10.44 -20.90
N SER A 283 10.49 -11.47 -20.78
CA SER A 283 9.57 -11.63 -19.64
C SER A 283 10.31 -11.71 -18.31
N ARG A 284 11.46 -12.40 -18.26
CA ARG A 284 12.33 -12.43 -17.08
C ARG A 284 12.88 -11.04 -16.73
N ALA A 285 13.28 -10.24 -17.72
CA ALA A 285 13.74 -8.88 -17.50
C ALA A 285 12.62 -7.98 -16.94
N PHE A 286 11.41 -8.07 -17.51
CA PHE A 286 10.24 -7.35 -17.00
C PHE A 286 9.89 -7.76 -15.56
N LEU A 287 9.93 -9.06 -15.22
CA LEU A 287 9.72 -9.53 -13.84
C LEU A 287 10.81 -9.03 -12.88
N ALA A 288 12.07 -8.97 -13.32
CA ALA A 288 13.16 -8.46 -12.49
C ALA A 288 12.98 -6.97 -12.18
N LEU A 289 12.54 -6.17 -13.15
CA LEU A 289 12.17 -4.76 -12.93
C LEU A 289 10.93 -4.62 -12.06
N ASP A 290 9.93 -5.49 -12.25
CA ASP A 290 8.71 -5.49 -11.45
C ASP A 290 9.01 -5.74 -9.96
N VAL A 291 9.89 -6.69 -9.65
CA VAL A 291 10.35 -6.94 -8.27
C VAL A 291 10.88 -5.66 -7.61
N VAL A 292 11.65 -4.84 -8.33
CA VAL A 292 12.17 -3.56 -7.80
C VAL A 292 11.02 -2.61 -7.47
N LEU A 293 9.97 -2.54 -8.30
CA LEU A 293 8.79 -1.71 -8.02
C LEU A 293 8.04 -2.18 -6.77
N TRP A 294 7.87 -3.49 -6.58
CA TRP A 294 7.31 -4.04 -5.34
C TRP A 294 8.19 -3.76 -4.11
N PHE A 295 9.52 -3.69 -4.26
CA PHE A 295 10.39 -3.24 -3.17
C PHE A 295 10.27 -1.74 -2.90
N ILE A 296 10.17 -0.88 -3.92
CA ILE A 296 9.88 0.56 -3.70
C ILE A 296 8.58 0.71 -2.92
N ARG A 297 7.56 -0.09 -3.26
CA ARG A 297 6.30 -0.10 -2.53
C ARG A 297 6.43 -0.58 -1.07
N LEU A 298 7.33 -1.54 -0.78
CA LEU A 298 7.66 -1.89 0.60
C LEU A 298 8.16 -0.68 1.39
N LEU A 299 9.02 0.14 0.79
CA LEU A 299 9.57 1.33 1.43
C LEU A 299 8.46 2.33 1.78
N ILE A 300 7.49 2.52 0.88
CA ILE A 300 6.32 3.38 1.15
C ILE A 300 5.55 2.85 2.35
N LEU A 301 5.33 1.55 2.41
CA LEU A 301 4.60 0.94 3.51
C LEU A 301 5.37 1.07 4.84
N LEU A 302 6.71 1.07 4.82
CA LEU A 302 7.55 1.36 5.99
C LEU A 302 7.45 2.82 6.48
N MET A 303 6.87 3.75 5.69
CA MET A 303 6.73 5.15 6.12
C MET A 303 5.84 5.35 7.34
N ILE A 304 4.93 4.41 7.62
CA ILE A 304 4.07 4.49 8.80
C ILE A 304 4.82 4.18 10.11
N ASP A 305 5.99 3.57 10.03
CA ASP A 305 6.78 3.28 11.22
C ASP A 305 7.36 4.57 11.82
N ARG A 306 7.28 4.70 13.14
CA ARG A 306 7.70 5.94 13.84
C ARG A 306 9.20 6.18 13.78
N ALA A 307 10.03 5.14 13.68
CA ALA A 307 11.48 5.28 13.63
C ALA A 307 11.97 5.45 12.19
N VAL A 308 11.43 4.64 11.27
CA VAL A 308 11.91 4.59 9.87
C VAL A 308 11.22 5.65 8.99
N GLY A 309 9.97 6.01 9.29
CA GLY A 309 9.17 6.93 8.47
C GLY A 309 9.83 8.30 8.24
N PRO A 310 10.26 9.03 9.28
CA PRO A 310 10.94 10.31 9.10
C PRO A 310 12.21 10.21 8.25
N MET A 311 12.98 9.13 8.42
CA MET A 311 14.20 8.90 7.63
C MET A 311 13.88 8.71 6.14
N LEU A 312 12.83 7.95 5.82
CA LEU A 312 12.38 7.75 4.44
C LEU A 312 11.88 9.04 3.80
N LEU A 313 11.11 9.85 4.54
CA LEU A 313 10.66 11.16 4.06
C LEU A 313 11.84 12.10 3.75
N MET A 314 12.88 12.09 4.60
CA MET A 314 14.11 12.85 4.33
C MET A 314 14.80 12.36 3.05
N ILE A 315 14.90 11.04 2.84
CA ILE A 315 15.48 10.48 1.62
C ILE A 315 14.68 10.95 0.39
N GLN A 316 13.36 10.90 0.43
CA GLN A 316 12.52 11.36 -0.68
C GLN A 316 12.73 12.84 -1.02
N ALA A 317 12.82 13.70 0.01
CA ALA A 317 13.12 15.11 -0.18
C ALA A 317 14.47 15.31 -0.87
N MET A 318 15.50 14.56 -0.46
CA MET A 318 16.83 14.61 -1.06
C MET A 318 16.83 14.12 -2.51
N VAL A 319 16.11 13.04 -2.83
CA VAL A 319 15.97 12.56 -4.23
C VAL A 319 15.30 13.63 -5.10
N GLY A 320 14.30 14.34 -4.58
CA GLY A 320 13.66 15.46 -5.28
C GLY A 320 14.66 16.56 -5.64
N VAL A 321 15.50 16.97 -4.68
CA VAL A 321 16.56 17.98 -4.91
C VAL A 321 17.58 17.51 -5.94
N ILE A 322 18.05 16.27 -5.84
CA ILE A 322 19.02 15.69 -6.78
C ILE A 322 18.44 15.66 -8.21
N CYS A 323 17.19 15.23 -8.38
CA CYS A 323 16.52 15.22 -9.67
C CYS A 323 16.31 16.62 -10.25
N ALA A 324 16.12 17.64 -9.41
CA ALA A 324 16.06 19.04 -9.85
C ALA A 324 17.44 19.52 -10.31
N LEU A 325 18.50 19.16 -9.57
CA LEU A 325 19.88 19.52 -9.89
C LEU A 325 20.33 18.88 -11.21
N TYR A 326 20.00 17.59 -11.43
CA TYR A 326 20.29 16.91 -12.69
C TYR A 326 19.56 17.52 -13.90
N ARG A 327 18.37 18.11 -13.70
CA ARG A 327 17.65 18.81 -14.78
C ARG A 327 18.25 20.17 -15.14
N LEU A 328 19.10 20.72 -14.27
CA LEU A 328 19.77 22.01 -14.49
C LEU A 328 21.14 21.87 -15.16
N ILE A 329 21.73 20.67 -15.15
CA ILE A 329 22.99 20.33 -15.82
C ILE A 329 22.70 19.96 -17.28
#